data_AF-A0A2W1AKX3-F1
#
_entry.id   AF-A0A2W1AKX3-F1
#
_cell.length_a   1.000
_cell.length_b   1.000
_cell.length_c   1.000
_cell.angle_alpha   90.00
_cell.angle_beta   90.00
_cell.angle_gamma   90.00
#
_symmetry.space_group_name_H-M   'P 1'
#
loop_
_entity.id
_entity.type
_entity.pdbx_description
1 polymer ?
#
loop_
_entity_poly.entity_id
_entity_poly.type
_entity_poly.pdbx_seq_one_letter_code
_entity_poly.pdbx_strand_id
1 'polypeptide(L)'
;MGRGEKPYLSPDLELAESALTAMAERYRDKPWVLYGTFNEPTYISWSEWRPVAERLVDTVHAVNPEALVFVSGVDWGYDLSGAIKDPVRRDNIIYETHPYPGKGEGWKAVLDELRKTTPVFLGEWGFEPGAEDKNLRGTAERYGNPLLRYAKERNIGWTAWQWRLPYSELGMLESWEGYKPNDWGLFIKEALSQL
;
A
#
# COMPACT_ATOMS: atom_id res chain seq x y z
N MET A 1 36.03 0.43 -6.20
CA MET A 1 35.38 -0.79 -6.74
C MET A 1 34.00 -0.39 -7.25
N GLY A 2 33.63 -0.88 -8.42
CA GLY A 2 32.64 -0.28 -9.32
C GLY A 2 31.22 -0.20 -8.76
N ARG A 3 30.46 0.78 -9.28
CA ARG A 3 29.01 0.84 -9.18
C ARG A 3 28.45 -0.41 -9.86
N GLY A 4 28.27 -1.47 -9.08
CA GLY A 4 27.55 -2.66 -9.50
C GLY A 4 26.09 -2.28 -9.73
N GLU A 5 25.61 -2.56 -10.93
CA GLU A 5 24.22 -2.49 -11.35
C GLU A 5 23.31 -3.07 -10.26
N LYS A 6 22.31 -2.30 -9.80
CA LYS A 6 21.26 -2.86 -8.97
C LYS A 6 20.30 -3.64 -9.88
N PRO A 7 19.91 -4.89 -9.55
CA PRO A 7 18.95 -5.65 -10.34
C PRO A 7 17.54 -5.20 -9.94
N TYR A 8 17.14 -3.99 -10.30
CA TYR A 8 15.73 -3.65 -10.29
C TYR A 8 15.20 -3.97 -11.68
N LEU A 9 14.28 -4.94 -11.74
CA LEU A 9 13.56 -5.32 -12.96
C LEU A 9 13.12 -4.04 -13.68
N SER A 10 13.43 -3.93 -14.97
CA SER A 10 12.81 -2.90 -15.81
C SER A 10 11.30 -3.15 -15.76
N PRO A 11 10.50 -2.24 -15.18
CA PRO A 11 9.05 -2.43 -15.15
C PRO A 11 8.53 -2.50 -16.58
N ASP A 12 7.70 -3.51 -16.86
CA ASP A 12 7.09 -3.73 -18.17
C ASP A 12 5.65 -3.25 -18.12
N LEU A 13 5.41 -2.09 -18.73
CA LEU A 13 4.09 -1.45 -18.74
C LEU A 13 3.08 -2.27 -19.55
N GLU A 14 3.49 -2.87 -20.67
CA GLU A 14 2.59 -3.68 -21.51
C GLU A 14 2.17 -4.95 -20.76
N LEU A 15 3.11 -5.58 -20.04
CA LEU A 15 2.78 -6.71 -19.18
C LEU A 15 1.82 -6.31 -18.04
N ALA A 16 2.03 -5.16 -17.42
CA ALA A 16 1.14 -4.66 -16.36
C ALA A 16 -0.28 -4.39 -16.90
N GLU A 17 -0.40 -3.72 -18.06
CA GLU A 17 -1.68 -3.44 -18.71
C GLU A 17 -2.39 -4.75 -19.12
N SER A 18 -1.66 -5.70 -19.68
CA SER A 18 -2.18 -7.03 -20.04
C SER A 18 -2.69 -7.81 -18.82
N ALA A 19 -1.93 -7.80 -17.72
CA ALA A 19 -2.32 -8.47 -16.48
C ALA A 19 -3.55 -7.82 -15.84
N LEU A 20 -3.59 -6.47 -15.77
CA LEU A 20 -4.75 -5.74 -15.25
C LEU A 20 -6.00 -5.99 -16.10
N THR A 21 -5.88 -5.98 -17.43
CA THR A 21 -6.99 -6.32 -18.33
C THR A 21 -7.53 -7.72 -18.05
N ALA A 22 -6.65 -8.72 -17.99
CA ALA A 22 -7.05 -10.10 -17.74
C ALA A 22 -7.74 -10.28 -16.36
N MET A 23 -7.25 -9.58 -15.33
CA MET A 23 -7.90 -9.58 -14.02
C MET A 23 -9.24 -8.83 -14.03
N ALA A 24 -9.32 -7.69 -14.71
CA ALA A 24 -10.55 -6.91 -14.84
C ALA A 24 -11.65 -7.71 -15.56
N GLU A 25 -11.31 -8.39 -16.65
CA GLU A 25 -12.25 -9.23 -17.40
C GLU A 25 -12.73 -10.41 -16.56
N ARG A 26 -11.82 -11.09 -15.87
CA ARG A 26 -12.13 -12.25 -15.03
C ARG A 26 -13.05 -11.91 -13.87
N TYR A 27 -12.87 -10.73 -13.27
CA TYR A 27 -13.53 -10.35 -12.02
C TYR A 27 -14.59 -9.24 -12.19
N ARG A 28 -14.97 -8.91 -13.42
CA ARG A 28 -15.87 -7.78 -13.74
C ARG A 28 -17.16 -7.73 -12.90
N ASP A 29 -17.76 -8.89 -12.61
CA ASP A 29 -19.04 -9.01 -11.89
C ASP A 29 -18.84 -9.30 -10.39
N LYS A 30 -17.64 -9.05 -9.85
CA LYS A 30 -17.27 -9.34 -8.45
C LYS A 30 -17.04 -8.02 -7.70
N PRO A 31 -18.09 -7.45 -7.06
CA PRO A 31 -18.00 -6.13 -6.43
C PRO A 31 -17.06 -6.05 -5.22
N TRP A 32 -16.58 -7.19 -4.72
CA TRP A 32 -15.59 -7.27 -3.64
C TRP A 32 -14.13 -7.34 -4.15
N VAL A 33 -13.90 -7.27 -5.46
CA VAL A 33 -12.56 -7.21 -6.05
C VAL A 33 -12.18 -5.76 -6.28
N LEU A 34 -11.06 -5.37 -5.68
CA LEU A 34 -10.43 -4.06 -5.84
C LEU A 34 -9.12 -4.26 -6.61
N TYR A 35 -8.67 -3.24 -7.33
CA TYR A 35 -7.47 -3.30 -8.17
C TYR A 35 -6.43 -2.32 -7.64
N GLY A 36 -5.15 -2.57 -7.89
CA GLY A 36 -4.08 -1.62 -7.62
C GLY A 36 -3.24 -1.42 -8.87
N THR A 37 -2.79 -0.20 -9.13
CA THR A 37 -1.98 0.10 -10.33
C THR A 37 -0.61 -0.57 -10.27
N PHE A 38 0.14 -0.31 -9.21
CA PHE A 38 1.52 -0.78 -9.00
C PHE A 38 1.90 -0.58 -7.54
N ASN A 39 2.36 -1.62 -6.85
CA ASN A 39 2.54 -1.65 -5.39
C ASN A 39 3.41 -0.50 -4.84
N GLU A 40 4.64 -0.37 -5.35
CA GLU A 40 5.64 0.53 -4.77
C GLU A 40 6.44 1.28 -5.84
N PRO A 41 5.84 2.29 -6.48
CA PRO A 41 6.58 3.19 -7.38
C PRO A 41 7.77 3.81 -6.64
N THR A 42 8.97 3.65 -7.19
CA THR A 42 10.20 4.16 -6.59
C THR A 42 11.19 4.56 -7.68
N TYR A 43 12.11 5.46 -7.32
CA TYR A 43 13.03 6.13 -8.26
C TYR A 43 12.33 6.86 -9.42
N ILE A 44 11.11 7.34 -9.18
CA ILE A 44 10.28 8.10 -10.11
C ILE A 44 9.64 9.28 -9.38
N SER A 45 9.52 10.44 -10.02
CA SER A 45 8.80 11.58 -9.43
C SER A 45 7.29 11.41 -9.55
N TRP A 46 6.51 12.09 -8.70
CA TRP A 46 5.04 12.09 -8.83
C TRP A 46 4.56 12.56 -10.21
N SER A 47 5.19 13.59 -10.78
CA SER A 47 4.83 14.10 -12.11
C SER A 47 5.07 13.11 -13.24
N GLU A 48 6.05 12.21 -13.09
CA GLU A 48 6.30 11.12 -14.03
C GLU A 48 5.38 9.92 -13.75
N TRP A 49 5.08 9.65 -12.48
CA TRP A 49 4.25 8.53 -12.06
C TRP A 49 2.75 8.75 -12.36
N ARG A 50 2.19 9.92 -12.06
CA ARG A 50 0.76 10.23 -12.19
C ARG A 50 0.20 9.87 -13.58
N PRO A 51 0.83 10.24 -14.72
CA PRO A 51 0.33 9.83 -16.03
C PRO A 51 0.36 8.31 -16.26
N VAL A 52 1.33 7.60 -15.68
CA VAL A 52 1.40 6.14 -15.76
C VAL A 52 0.31 5.49 -14.91
N ALA A 53 0.08 6.00 -13.69
CA ALA A 53 -1.02 5.58 -12.85
C ALA A 53 -2.38 5.78 -13.55
N GLU A 54 -2.59 6.94 -14.18
CA GLU A 54 -3.81 7.22 -14.98
C GLU A 54 -4.02 6.19 -16.10
N ARG A 55 -2.95 5.79 -16.82
CA ARG A 55 -3.04 4.76 -17.86
C ARG A 55 -3.43 3.38 -17.30
N LEU A 56 -2.89 3.01 -16.15
CA LEU A 56 -3.19 1.73 -15.50
C LEU A 56 -4.63 1.73 -14.95
N VAL A 57 -5.10 2.86 -14.41
CA VAL A 57 -6.51 3.06 -14.05
C VAL A 57 -7.41 2.91 -15.27
N ASP A 58 -7.07 3.58 -16.38
CA ASP A 58 -7.82 3.51 -17.64
C ASP A 58 -7.92 2.09 -18.19
N THR A 59 -6.88 1.28 -18.01
CA THR A 59 -6.87 -0.13 -18.41
C THR A 59 -7.93 -0.94 -17.66
N VAL A 60 -8.05 -0.74 -16.35
CA VAL A 60 -9.09 -1.40 -15.54
C VAL A 60 -10.47 -0.86 -15.92
N HIS A 61 -10.63 0.46 -16.00
CA HIS A 61 -11.91 1.12 -16.28
C HIS A 61 -12.44 0.87 -17.70
N ALA A 62 -11.57 0.59 -18.68
CA ALA A 62 -11.99 0.17 -20.01
C ALA A 62 -12.80 -1.15 -19.99
N VAL A 63 -12.58 -2.00 -18.99
CA VAL A 63 -13.29 -3.28 -18.81
C VAL A 63 -14.41 -3.16 -17.78
N ASN A 64 -14.15 -2.45 -16.67
CA ASN A 64 -15.09 -2.22 -15.59
C ASN A 64 -15.02 -0.76 -15.10
N PRO A 65 -15.85 0.15 -15.65
CA PRO A 65 -15.85 1.57 -15.28
C PRO A 65 -16.14 1.88 -13.81
N GLU A 66 -16.80 0.95 -13.10
CA GLU A 66 -17.18 1.11 -11.69
C GLU A 66 -16.13 0.52 -10.72
N ALA A 67 -15.04 -0.05 -11.23
CA ALA A 67 -14.01 -0.65 -10.39
C ALA A 67 -13.28 0.41 -9.55
N LEU A 68 -13.10 0.12 -8.27
CA LEU A 68 -12.22 0.90 -7.40
C LEU A 68 -10.76 0.50 -7.63
N VAL A 69 -9.91 1.50 -7.89
CA VAL A 69 -8.49 1.29 -8.19
C VAL A 69 -7.60 2.06 -7.20
N PHE A 70 -6.73 1.35 -6.51
CA PHE A 70 -5.69 1.92 -5.65
C PHE A 70 -4.56 2.52 -6.48
N VAL A 71 -4.16 3.74 -6.14
CA VAL A 71 -2.99 4.44 -6.68
C VAL A 71 -2.01 4.73 -5.54
N SER A 72 -0.89 4.04 -5.56
CA SER A 72 0.15 4.14 -4.54
C SER A 72 1.00 5.40 -4.72
N GLY A 73 1.55 5.91 -3.62
CA GLY A 73 2.53 7.00 -3.64
C GLY A 73 3.86 6.61 -4.30
N VAL A 74 4.74 7.60 -4.51
CA VAL A 74 6.14 7.32 -4.89
C VAL A 74 6.98 7.03 -3.64
N ASP A 75 8.30 6.88 -3.77
CA ASP A 75 9.18 6.54 -2.65
C ASP A 75 8.73 5.25 -1.93
N TRP A 76 8.59 4.15 -2.68
CA TRP A 76 8.09 2.87 -2.17
C TRP A 76 6.68 3.00 -1.59
N GLY A 77 5.75 3.55 -2.37
CA GLY A 77 4.37 3.69 -1.93
C GLY A 77 4.16 4.73 -0.83
N TYR A 78 5.19 5.46 -0.39
CA TYR A 78 5.08 6.36 0.77
C TYR A 78 4.51 7.74 0.43
N ASP A 79 5.09 8.43 -0.54
CA ASP A 79 4.90 9.86 -0.75
C ASP A 79 3.76 10.16 -1.74
N LEU A 80 2.68 10.72 -1.20
CA LEU A 80 1.52 11.23 -1.96
C LEU A 80 1.48 12.76 -2.04
N SER A 81 2.51 13.47 -1.59
CA SER A 81 2.48 14.94 -1.48
C SER A 81 2.26 15.64 -2.81
N GLY A 82 2.74 15.05 -3.91
CA GLY A 82 2.50 15.53 -5.27
C GLY A 82 1.02 15.52 -5.68
N ALA A 83 0.24 14.56 -5.17
CA ALA A 83 -1.19 14.42 -5.48
C ALA A 83 -2.03 15.59 -4.95
N ILE A 84 -1.55 16.33 -3.93
CA ILE A 84 -2.24 17.52 -3.40
C ILE A 84 -2.36 18.60 -4.48
N LYS A 85 -1.32 18.79 -5.28
CA LYS A 85 -1.25 19.86 -6.30
C LYS A 85 -1.57 19.39 -7.70
N ASP A 86 -1.26 18.13 -8.01
CA ASP A 86 -1.54 17.52 -9.29
C ASP A 86 -2.17 16.14 -9.07
N PRO A 87 -3.46 16.09 -8.70
CA PRO A 87 -4.15 14.82 -8.45
C PRO A 87 -4.30 14.00 -9.74
N VAL A 88 -4.40 12.68 -9.58
CA VAL A 88 -4.88 11.76 -10.62
C VAL A 88 -6.28 12.20 -11.05
N ARG A 89 -6.49 12.36 -12.35
CA ARG A 89 -7.72 12.94 -12.92
C ARG A 89 -8.64 11.83 -13.41
N ARG A 90 -8.96 10.88 -12.53
CA ARG A 90 -9.88 9.77 -12.76
C ARG A 90 -10.77 9.59 -11.55
N ASP A 91 -12.01 9.20 -11.81
CA ASP A 91 -12.97 8.83 -10.77
C ASP A 91 -12.67 7.40 -10.28
N ASN A 92 -13.38 6.95 -9.23
CA ASN A 92 -13.28 5.57 -8.71
C ASN A 92 -11.84 5.14 -8.35
N ILE A 93 -11.04 6.07 -7.82
CA ILE A 93 -9.70 5.79 -7.27
C ILE A 93 -9.65 5.90 -5.76
N ILE A 94 -8.67 5.23 -5.16
CA ILE A 94 -8.28 5.36 -3.75
C ILE A 94 -6.78 5.62 -3.73
N TYR A 95 -6.32 6.66 -3.01
CA TYR A 95 -4.87 6.80 -2.79
C TYR A 95 -4.40 5.90 -1.66
N GLU A 96 -3.27 5.21 -1.82
CA GLU A 96 -2.67 4.44 -0.73
C GLU A 96 -1.25 4.88 -0.41
N THR A 97 -0.90 4.78 0.87
CA THR A 97 0.46 4.99 1.37
C THR A 97 0.98 3.80 2.16
N HIS A 98 2.30 3.57 2.14
CA HIS A 98 3.01 2.54 2.90
C HIS A 98 3.86 3.16 4.03
N PRO A 99 3.25 3.56 5.17
CA PRO A 99 3.89 4.45 6.15
C PRO A 99 4.79 3.70 7.15
N TYR A 100 5.78 2.93 6.71
CA TYR A 100 6.71 2.21 7.59
C TYR A 100 7.46 3.12 8.60
N PRO A 101 7.83 2.62 9.80
CA PRO A 101 8.40 3.43 10.89
C PRO A 101 9.52 4.40 10.48
N GLY A 102 10.48 3.95 9.68
CA GLY A 102 11.62 4.77 9.28
C GLY A 102 11.33 5.82 8.20
N LYS A 103 10.14 5.82 7.60
CA LYS A 103 9.71 6.84 6.64
C LYS A 103 9.33 8.18 7.31
N GLY A 104 9.06 8.14 8.63
CA GLY A 104 8.61 9.29 9.40
C GLY A 104 7.10 9.50 9.33
N GLU A 105 6.62 10.67 9.79
CA GLU A 105 5.18 10.95 9.96
C GLU A 105 4.59 11.97 8.97
N GLY A 106 5.39 12.43 7.99
CA GLY A 106 4.97 13.46 7.04
C GLY A 106 3.73 13.09 6.22
N TRP A 107 3.52 11.80 5.99
CA TRP A 107 2.35 11.22 5.32
C TRP A 107 1.00 11.58 5.96
N LYS A 108 0.95 11.83 7.29
CA LYS A 108 -0.30 12.11 8.01
C LYS A 108 -0.96 13.39 7.49
N ALA A 109 -0.19 14.47 7.40
CA ALA A 109 -0.70 15.75 6.90
C ALA A 109 -1.14 15.66 5.43
N VAL A 110 -0.44 14.86 4.63
CA VAL A 110 -0.79 14.61 3.22
C VAL A 110 -2.11 13.86 3.10
N LEU A 111 -2.28 12.76 3.84
CA LEU A 111 -3.53 12.01 3.86
C LEU A 111 -4.71 12.84 4.39
N ASP A 112 -4.49 13.64 5.44
CA ASP A 112 -5.52 14.53 5.99
C ASP A 112 -5.98 15.59 4.98
N GLU A 113 -5.12 16.01 4.05
CA GLU A 113 -5.51 16.86 2.93
C GLU A 113 -6.27 16.09 1.85
N LEU A 114 -5.71 14.98 1.37
CA LEU A 114 -6.28 14.19 0.26
C LEU A 114 -7.66 13.60 0.59
N ARG A 115 -7.85 13.15 1.84
CA ARG A 115 -9.12 12.53 2.29
C ARG A 115 -10.32 13.47 2.26
N LYS A 116 -10.10 14.78 2.08
CA LYS A 116 -11.19 15.77 1.93
C LYS A 116 -11.96 15.57 0.62
N THR A 117 -11.31 15.00 -0.39
CA THR A 117 -11.88 14.86 -1.75
C THR A 117 -11.81 13.45 -2.30
N THR A 118 -10.83 12.64 -1.87
CA THR A 118 -10.59 11.31 -2.42
C THR A 118 -10.37 10.32 -1.29
N PRO A 119 -10.98 9.12 -1.31
CA PRO A 119 -10.70 8.11 -0.30
C PRO A 119 -9.21 7.78 -0.22
N VAL A 120 -8.75 7.47 0.98
CA VAL A 120 -7.36 7.11 1.23
C VAL A 120 -7.25 5.84 2.07
N PHE A 121 -6.12 5.16 1.97
CA PHE A 121 -5.89 3.84 2.58
C PHE A 121 -4.43 3.66 3.03
N LEU A 122 -4.21 2.88 4.09
CA LEU A 122 -2.86 2.46 4.50
C LEU A 122 -2.57 1.08 3.89
N GLY A 123 -2.00 1.07 2.68
CA GLY A 123 -1.85 -0.13 1.83
C GLY A 123 -0.87 -1.15 2.40
N GLU A 124 0.15 -0.69 3.11
CA GLU A 124 1.12 -1.60 3.72
C GLU A 124 1.73 -0.95 4.96
N TRP A 125 1.69 -1.66 6.09
CA TRP A 125 2.40 -1.24 7.29
C TRP A 125 2.76 -2.44 8.15
N GLY A 126 3.81 -2.26 8.94
CA GLY A 126 4.31 -3.25 9.89
C GLY A 126 5.50 -2.71 10.67
N PHE A 127 5.88 -3.43 11.71
CA PHE A 127 7.08 -3.11 12.49
C PHE A 127 7.65 -4.36 13.14
N GLU A 128 8.94 -4.32 13.43
CA GLU A 128 9.63 -5.37 14.16
C GLU A 128 10.52 -4.77 15.27
N PRO A 129 10.30 -5.16 16.54
CA PRO A 129 11.15 -4.74 17.64
C PRO A 129 12.60 -5.19 17.43
N GLY A 130 13.53 -4.23 17.37
CA GLY A 130 14.95 -4.54 17.22
C GLY A 130 15.38 -4.87 15.80
N ALA A 131 14.53 -4.68 14.79
CA ALA A 131 14.86 -4.91 13.37
C ALA A 131 16.22 -4.31 12.97
N GLU A 132 16.97 -5.07 12.17
CA GLU A 132 18.23 -4.60 11.57
C GLU A 132 17.94 -3.47 10.58
N ASP A 133 16.90 -3.64 9.74
CA ASP A 133 16.41 -2.54 8.93
C ASP A 133 15.73 -1.49 9.82
N LYS A 134 16.37 -0.32 9.88
CA LYS A 134 15.84 0.86 10.56
C LYS A 134 14.46 1.30 10.04
N ASN A 135 14.09 0.93 8.82
CA ASN A 135 12.78 1.26 8.25
C ASN A 135 11.65 0.51 8.93
N LEU A 136 11.92 -0.70 9.44
CA LEU A 136 10.93 -1.54 10.12
C LEU A 136 10.97 -1.43 11.64
N ARG A 137 12.02 -0.79 12.19
CA ARG A 137 12.23 -0.73 13.63
C ARG A 137 11.13 0.07 14.33
N GLY A 138 10.25 -0.64 15.04
CA GLY A 138 9.15 -0.06 15.80
C GLY A 138 8.65 -1.00 16.90
N THR A 139 7.66 -0.53 17.66
CA THR A 139 6.93 -1.35 18.65
C THR A 139 5.43 -1.05 18.57
N ALA A 140 4.61 -1.86 19.23
CA ALA A 140 3.18 -1.61 19.34
C ALA A 140 2.93 -0.23 19.97
N GLU A 141 3.64 0.13 21.04
CA GLU A 141 3.44 1.39 21.77
C GLU A 141 3.90 2.61 20.95
N ARG A 142 5.04 2.49 20.26
CA ARG A 142 5.68 3.63 19.58
C ARG A 142 5.19 3.85 18.16
N TYR A 143 4.64 2.83 17.51
CA TYR A 143 4.25 2.91 16.11
C TYR A 143 2.89 2.27 15.82
N GLY A 144 2.67 1.01 16.19
CA GLY A 144 1.44 0.29 15.84
C GLY A 144 0.16 0.93 16.39
N ASN A 145 0.10 1.15 17.71
CA ASN A 145 -1.04 1.77 18.39
C ASN A 145 -1.31 3.21 17.92
N PRO A 146 -0.29 4.09 17.78
CA PRO A 146 -0.48 5.40 17.16
C PRO A 146 -1.04 5.35 15.73
N LEU A 147 -0.55 4.45 14.87
CA LEU A 147 -1.04 4.29 13.50
C LEU A 147 -2.49 3.81 13.47
N LEU A 148 -2.82 2.77 14.24
CA LEU A 148 -4.19 2.25 14.34
C LEU A 148 -5.16 3.29 14.89
N ARG A 149 -4.74 4.07 15.89
CA ARG A 149 -5.54 5.19 16.40
C ARG A 149 -5.79 6.24 15.33
N TYR A 150 -4.74 6.64 14.61
CA TYR A 150 -4.86 7.59 13.50
C TYR A 150 -5.86 7.11 12.45
N ALA A 151 -5.77 5.84 12.05
CA ALA A 151 -6.66 5.22 11.07
C ALA A 151 -8.11 5.19 11.57
N LYS A 152 -8.33 4.75 12.82
CA LYS A 152 -9.66 4.67 13.45
C LYS A 152 -10.33 6.05 13.57
N GLU A 153 -9.61 7.06 14.05
CA GLU A 153 -10.13 8.44 14.20
C GLU A 153 -10.58 9.07 12.87
N ARG A 154 -10.02 8.60 11.75
CA ARG A 154 -10.27 9.14 10.40
C ARG A 154 -11.09 8.21 9.52
N ASN A 155 -11.51 7.05 10.03
CA ASN A 155 -12.19 6.01 9.28
C ASN A 155 -11.40 5.58 8.03
N ILE A 156 -10.09 5.39 8.18
CA ILE A 156 -9.18 4.97 7.11
C ILE A 156 -8.96 3.46 7.21
N GLY A 157 -9.18 2.74 6.12
CA GLY A 157 -8.87 1.32 6.01
C GLY A 157 -7.36 1.05 5.91
N TRP A 158 -6.96 -0.17 6.25
CA TRP A 158 -5.56 -0.57 6.25
C TRP A 158 -5.35 -2.07 5.99
N THR A 159 -4.15 -2.42 5.53
CA THR A 159 -3.67 -3.80 5.42
C THR A 159 -2.29 -3.93 6.07
N ALA A 160 -2.17 -4.86 7.03
CA ALA A 160 -0.92 -5.11 7.73
C ALA A 160 -0.10 -6.19 7.03
N TRP A 161 1.22 -6.00 6.98
CA TRP A 161 2.17 -6.89 6.33
C TRP A 161 2.86 -7.82 7.35
N GLN A 162 2.93 -9.15 7.19
CA GLN A 162 2.19 -9.99 6.22
C GLN A 162 1.77 -11.34 6.79
N TRP A 163 0.71 -11.91 6.21
CA TRP A 163 0.16 -13.22 6.56
C TRP A 163 1.03 -14.38 6.01
N ARG A 164 2.16 -14.63 6.68
CA ARG A 164 3.16 -15.64 6.31
C ARG A 164 3.88 -16.20 7.54
N LEU A 165 4.49 -17.38 7.40
CA LEU A 165 5.52 -17.88 8.33
C LEU A 165 6.72 -16.91 8.44
N PRO A 166 7.48 -16.92 9.55
CA PRO A 166 8.43 -15.88 9.93
C PRO A 166 9.80 -16.08 9.26
N TYR A 167 9.84 -16.63 8.04
CA TYR A 167 11.08 -16.80 7.28
C TYR A 167 11.67 -15.46 6.79
N SER A 168 10.91 -14.37 6.91
CA SER A 168 11.32 -12.99 6.66
C SER A 168 10.76 -12.09 7.75
N GLU A 169 11.32 -10.88 7.86
CA GLU A 169 10.79 -9.80 8.71
C GLU A 169 9.26 -9.65 8.48
N LEU A 170 8.52 -9.40 9.56
CA LEU A 170 7.06 -9.18 9.58
C LEU A 170 6.12 -10.36 9.26
N GLY A 171 6.58 -11.62 9.25
CA GLY A 171 5.66 -12.76 9.17
C GLY A 171 4.74 -12.85 10.40
N MET A 172 3.43 -13.03 10.21
CA MET A 172 2.44 -13.09 11.30
C MET A 172 2.23 -14.49 11.91
N LEU A 173 2.76 -15.55 11.31
CA LEU A 173 2.48 -16.94 11.70
C LEU A 173 3.72 -17.64 12.27
N GLU A 174 3.51 -18.50 13.26
CA GLU A 174 4.50 -19.49 13.71
C GLU A 174 4.35 -20.81 12.96
N SER A 175 3.12 -21.18 12.59
CA SER A 175 2.79 -22.43 11.90
C SER A 175 1.60 -22.26 10.99
N TRP A 176 1.63 -22.94 9.83
CA TRP A 176 0.44 -23.13 9.00
C TRP A 176 -0.55 -24.10 9.63
N GLU A 177 -0.09 -25.01 10.48
CA GLU A 177 -0.96 -25.91 11.25
C GLU A 177 -1.75 -25.08 12.27
N GLY A 178 -3.07 -25.05 12.10
CA GLY A 178 -3.97 -24.25 12.94
C GLY A 178 -3.80 -22.73 12.79
N TYR A 179 -3.01 -22.26 11.82
CA TYR A 179 -2.70 -20.84 11.60
C TYR A 179 -2.28 -20.11 12.89
N LYS A 180 -1.41 -20.74 13.69
CA LYS A 180 -0.98 -20.19 14.98
C LYS A 180 -0.25 -18.86 14.77
N PRO A 181 -0.78 -17.72 15.28
CA PRO A 181 -0.12 -16.43 15.14
C PRO A 181 1.05 -16.28 16.13
N ASN A 182 2.06 -15.51 15.75
CA ASN A 182 3.08 -15.01 16.68
C ASN A 182 2.62 -13.69 17.34
N ASP A 183 3.49 -13.02 18.09
CA ASP A 183 3.17 -11.76 18.77
C ASP A 183 2.67 -10.67 17.80
N TRP A 184 3.28 -10.54 16.62
CA TRP A 184 2.85 -9.60 15.58
C TRP A 184 1.46 -9.98 15.02
N GLY A 185 1.23 -11.25 14.71
CA GLY A 185 -0.06 -11.75 14.25
C GLY A 185 -1.17 -11.61 15.30
N LEU A 186 -0.85 -11.81 16.58
CA LEU A 186 -1.79 -11.61 17.69
C LEU A 186 -2.19 -10.13 17.82
N PHE A 187 -1.20 -9.23 17.73
CA PHE A 187 -1.46 -7.79 17.73
C PHE A 187 -2.39 -7.37 16.60
N ILE A 188 -2.17 -7.85 15.37
CA ILE A 188 -3.05 -7.56 14.24
C ILE A 188 -4.44 -8.19 14.40
N LYS A 189 -4.52 -9.42 14.90
CA LYS A 189 -5.80 -10.08 15.19
C LYS A 189 -6.62 -9.31 16.22
N GLU A 190 -5.98 -8.77 17.26
CA GLU A 190 -6.63 -7.91 18.24
C GLU A 190 -7.07 -6.58 17.63
N ALA A 191 -6.25 -5.96 16.78
CA ALA A 191 -6.63 -4.73 16.09
C ALA A 191 -7.87 -4.92 15.19
N LEU A 192 -7.93 -6.03 14.45
CA LEU A 192 -9.06 -6.35 13.56
C LEU A 192 -10.36 -6.64 14.33
N SER A 193 -10.29 -7.11 15.58
CA SER A 193 -11.48 -7.40 16.39
C SER A 193 -12.14 -6.15 17.00
N GLN A 194 -11.50 -4.99 16.85
CA GLN A 194 -11.95 -3.69 17.38
C GLN A 194 -12.48 -2.72 16.31
N LEU A 195 -12.60 -3.19 15.06
CA LEU A 195 -13.16 -2.46 13.93
C LEU A 195 -14.69 -2.40 14.01
#